data_AF-A0A6M1PDG8-F1
#
_entry.id   AF-A0A6M1PDG8-F1
#
_cell.length_a   1.000
_cell.length_b   1.000
_cell.length_c   1.000
_cell.angle_alpha   90.00
_cell.angle_beta   90.00
_cell.angle_gamma   90.00
#
_symmetry.space_group_name_H-M   'P 1'
#
loop_
_entity.id
_entity.type
_entity.pdbx_description
1 polymer ?
#
loop_
_entity_poly.entity_id
_entity_poly.type
_entity_poly.pdbx_seq_one_letter_code
_entity_poly.pdbx_strand_id
1 'polypeptide(L)' 'MARVYGDLIRKKVKTIQQVPAGLRTDTIAYLNSLGLDENGNPIVQE' A
#
# COMPACT_ATOMS: atom_id res chain seq x y z
N MET A 1 -9.96 5.99 -3.94
CA MET A 1 -8.64 6.66 -3.90
C MET A 1 -7.56 5.78 -3.27
N ALA A 2 -7.80 5.14 -2.12
CA ALA A 2 -6.84 4.22 -1.49
C ALA A 2 -6.33 3.09 -2.41
N ARG A 3 -7.20 2.47 -3.23
CA ARG A 3 -6.78 1.46 -4.23
C ARG A 3 -5.75 1.99 -5.23
N VAL A 4 -5.96 3.21 -5.74
CA VAL A 4 -5.04 3.85 -6.70
C VAL A 4 -3.68 4.07 -6.04
N TYR A 5 -3.64 4.54 -4.79
CA TYR A 5 -2.40 4.69 -4.05
C TYR A 5 -1.71 3.35 -3.77
N GLY A 6 -2.46 2.31 -3.40
CA GLY A 6 -1.93 0.96 -3.22
C GLY A 6 -1.33 0.40 -4.51
N ASP A 7 -1.97 0.59 -5.65
CA ASP A 7 -1.43 0.16 -6.95
C ASP A 7 -0.17 0.94 -7.33
N LEU A 8 -0.10 2.25 -7.02
CA LEU A 8 1.11 3.06 -7.22
C LEU A 8 2.26 2.62 -6.31
N ILE A 9 1.97 2.23 -5.06
CA ILE A 9 2.95 1.68 -4.12
C ILE A 9 3.45 0.33 -4.60
N ARG A 10 2.55 -0.56 -5.03
CA ARG A 10 2.90 -1.85 -5.64
C ARG A 10 3.81 -1.70 -6.86
N LYS A 11 3.60 -0.67 -7.68
CA LYS A 11 4.45 -0.33 -8.83
C LYS A 11 5.74 0.41 -8.46
N LYS A 12 6.01 0.63 -7.17
CA LYS A 12 7.15 1.42 -6.66
C LYS A 12 7.20 2.85 -7.19
N VAL A 13 6.05 3.39 -7.61
CA VAL A 13 5.92 4.78 -8.10
C VAL A 13 5.67 5.74 -6.93
N LYS A 14 5.05 5.25 -5.85
CA LYS A 14 4.83 6.00 -4.62
C LYS A 14 5.20 5.20 -3.39
N THR A 15 5.40 5.89 -2.28
CA THR A 15 5.52 5.30 -0.95
C THR A 15 4.32 5.67 -0.08
N ILE A 16 4.08 4.91 0.98
CA ILE A 16 2.98 5.19 1.93
C ILE A 16 3.08 6.59 2.55
N GLN A 17 4.29 7.15 2.68
CA GLN A 17 4.51 8.50 3.18
C GLN A 17 3.96 9.58 2.24
N GLN A 18 3.91 9.31 0.93
CA GLN A 18 3.36 10.22 -0.07
C GLN A 18 1.83 10.12 -0.20
N VAL A 19 1.21 9.18 0.52
CA VAL A 19 -0.25 9.06 0.60
C VAL A 19 -0.79 10.06 1.63
N PRO A 20 -1.86 10.81 1.32
CA PRO A 20 -2.51 11.70 2.27
C PRO A 20 -2.87 10.98 3.57
N ALA A 21 -2.67 11.62 4.73
CA ALA A 21 -2.82 10.99 6.04
C ALA A 21 -4.18 10.29 6.23
N GLY A 22 -5.28 10.92 5.78
CA GLY A 22 -6.62 10.34 5.84
C GLY A 22 -6.86 9.11 4.96
N LEU A 23 -5.94 8.79 4.04
CA LEU A 23 -6.02 7.62 3.16
C LEU A 23 -4.93 6.59 3.43
N ARG A 24 -3.98 6.86 4.33
CA ARG A 24 -2.87 5.93 4.63
C ARG A 24 -3.39 4.61 5.19
N THR A 25 -4.28 4.67 6.18
CA THR A 25 -4.87 3.48 6.80
C THR A 25 -5.61 2.61 5.79
N ASP A 26 -6.46 3.22 4.95
CA ASP A 26 -7.19 2.50 3.91
C ASP A 26 -6.25 1.90 2.85
N THR A 27 -5.16 2.60 2.54
CA THR A 27 -4.16 2.13 1.57
C THR A 27 -3.36 0.96 2.12
N ILE A 28 -2.96 1.00 3.40
CA ILE A 28 -2.30 -0.11 4.09
C ILE A 28 -3.25 -1.30 4.19
N ALA A 29 -4.51 -1.09 4.55
CA ALA A 29 -5.51 -2.16 4.61
C ALA A 29 -5.70 -2.85 3.25
N TYR A 30 -5.69 -2.08 2.16
CA TYR A 30 -5.74 -2.62 0.80
C TYR A 30 -4.45 -3.38 0.41
N LEU A 31 -3.27 -2.87 0.77
CA LEU A 31 -2.01 -3.59 0.53
C LEU A 31 -1.98 -4.91 1.30
N ASN A 32 -2.36 -4.90 2.58
CA ASN A 32 -2.44 -6.09 3.41
C ASN A 32 -3.45 -7.11 2.86
N SER A 33 -4.60 -6.68 2.33
CA SER A 33 -5.56 -7.60 1.72
C SER A 33 -5.06 -8.25 0.43
N LEU A 34 -4.05 -7.65 -0.22
CA LEU A 34 -3.31 -8.22 -1.33
C LEU A 34 -2.11 -9.06 -0.89
N GLY A 35 -1.87 -9.21 0.41
CA GLY A 35 -0.68 -9.86 0.96
C GLY A 35 0.59 -9.04 0.73
N LEU A 36 0.48 -7.70 0.65
CA LEU A 36 1.59 -6.79 0.45
C LEU A 36 1.83 -5.91 1.69
N ASP A 37 3.09 -5.61 2.00
CA ASP A 37 3.49 -4.67 3.03
C ASP A 37 3.20 -3.21 2.62
N GLU A 38 3.45 -2.25 3.51
CA GLU A 38 3.27 -0.82 3.24
C GLU A 38 4.18 -0.26 2.13
N ASN A 39 5.18 -1.03 1.72
CA ASN A 39 6.07 -0.71 0.60
C ASN A 39 5.63 -1.41 -0.69
N GLY A 40 4.57 -2.22 -0.68
CA GLY A 40 4.09 -2.99 -1.82
C GLY A 40 4.91 -4.25 -2.12
N ASN A 41 5.68 -4.77 -1.16
CA ASN A 41 6.35 -6.06 -1.26
C ASN A 41 5.45 -7.19 -0.73
N PRO A 42 5.54 -8.42 -1.24
CA PRO A 42 4.88 -9.56 -0.63
C PRO A 42 5.27 -9.73 0.83
N ILE A 43 4.28 -9.86 1.70
CA ILE A 43 4.47 -10.27 3.08
C ILE A 43 4.72 -11.78 3.03
N VAL A 44 6.00 -12.16 3.03
CA VAL A 44 6.39 -13.58 3.10
C VAL A 44 5.90 -14.10 4.45
N GLN A 45 4.89 -14.98 4.44
CA GLN A 45 4.51 -15.74 5.62
C GLN A 45 5.34 -17.03 5.57
N GLU A 46 6.45 -17.06 6.31
CA GLU A 46 7.18 -18.31 6.62
C GLU A 46 6.39 -19.20 7.58
#